data_AF-A0A1B0AJL4-F1
#
_entry.id   AF-A0A1B0AJL4-F1
#
_cell.length_a   1.000
_cell.length_b   1.000
_cell.length_c   1.000
_cell.angle_alpha   90.00
_cell.angle_beta   90.00
_cell.angle_gamma   90.00
#
_symmetry.space_group_name_H-M   'P 1'
#
loop_
_entity.id
_entity.type
_entity.pdbx_description
1 polymer ?
#
loop_
_entity_poly.entity_id
_entity_poly.type
_entity_poly.pdbx_seq_one_letter_code
_entity_poly.pdbx_strand_id
1 'polypeptide(L)'
;MMEDYVVTITNINKSSSEQELRWELMKSLNLNDCQFNYFVPLDVDNVAQVAFYDQIQYERILCLNPDQLKDDFKNIKIHPNRNQSQSLSTEPFHLQELPLDILYNIFQLCGIKEQLNLARTCQQFYEATKGIWYKKYRYFIYNYLDFKYSKKLDDKTVKDLCILCGRHVKELRFSSYFNMDLLKEIEWKMGGNPMENLKYFINHNFAENLKHFENLQILQVQGKFLQDKVIKQLSKFCKQLKTIELLDGDSRWLTGQHLWQLENLQNLQIKSCRNLEMDNLLLCSKHCHLKQLNIVECDLLKSIPKMLDLSANLLHLKDLNMTAFTSDSKLLKAILNLPELEILKFYWINFMPLQFEENYFAELEANHQKCTHLTELTFENDRFYIEDESLQQWTPCSYATMRENVCINGQEWQWSDEMFQKFCRQLQKFENLHDIQLNYCRLFNYDQFKKLPVASSSLCEIAIKGCLQREDQQYLKEWLFSLDNKAHKCELRFDSFLSYAEVLLLRQEAEARHFSSYYRREPVLRSIECQFH
;
A
#
# COMPACT_ATOMS: atom_id res chain seq x y z
N MET A 1 -25.61 -14.92 -0.57
CA MET A 1 -25.94 -14.16 0.65
C MET A 1 -25.91 -15.16 1.78
N MET A 2 -25.00 -15.05 2.75
CA MET A 2 -25.12 -15.81 4.00
C MET A 2 -25.99 -14.96 4.91
N GLU A 3 -27.14 -15.49 5.32
CA GLU A 3 -27.99 -14.90 6.34
C GLU A 3 -27.35 -15.19 7.71
N ASP A 4 -27.20 -14.17 8.54
CA ASP A 4 -26.78 -14.34 9.94
C ASP A 4 -27.98 -14.92 10.72
N TYR A 5 -27.84 -16.13 11.27
CA TYR A 5 -28.92 -16.79 12.01
C TYR A 5 -28.83 -16.46 13.51
N VAL A 6 -29.87 -15.89 14.10
CA VAL A 6 -29.83 -15.38 15.48
C VAL A 6 -30.75 -16.15 16.41
N VAL A 7 -30.26 -16.49 17.60
CA VAL A 7 -31.06 -17.03 18.71
C VAL A 7 -31.02 -16.08 19.91
N THR A 8 -32.14 -16.02 20.63
CA THR A 8 -32.26 -15.30 21.89
C THR A 8 -32.26 -16.30 23.04
N ILE A 9 -31.39 -16.09 24.00
CA ILE A 9 -31.18 -16.92 25.19
C ILE A 9 -31.69 -16.12 26.39
N THR A 10 -32.73 -16.59 27.08
CA THR A 10 -33.32 -15.88 28.25
C THR A 10 -33.11 -16.66 29.54
N ASN A 11 -33.31 -16.04 30.72
CA ASN A 11 -33.18 -16.62 32.07
C ASN A 11 -31.75 -17.03 32.45
N ILE A 12 -30.76 -16.29 31.99
CA ILE A 12 -29.36 -16.45 32.42
C ILE A 12 -29.25 -16.14 33.92
N ASN A 13 -28.54 -16.96 34.70
CA ASN A 13 -28.37 -16.68 36.14
C ASN A 13 -27.51 -15.41 36.33
N LYS A 14 -27.94 -14.51 37.23
CA LYS A 14 -27.31 -13.20 37.47
C LYS A 14 -25.85 -13.28 37.93
N SER A 15 -25.36 -14.45 38.32
CA SER A 15 -24.01 -14.67 38.85
C SER A 15 -22.97 -15.13 37.82
N SER A 16 -23.35 -15.39 36.56
CA SER A 16 -22.42 -15.90 35.54
C SER A 16 -21.79 -14.78 34.73
N SER A 17 -20.46 -14.74 34.62
CA SER A 17 -19.76 -13.78 33.77
C SER A 17 -19.99 -14.07 32.27
N GLU A 18 -19.90 -13.05 31.41
CA GLU A 18 -20.00 -13.17 29.94
C GLU A 18 -19.07 -14.28 29.40
N GLN A 19 -17.85 -14.36 29.94
CA GLN A 19 -16.85 -15.33 29.53
C GLN A 19 -17.20 -16.76 29.95
N GLU A 20 -17.73 -16.97 31.16
CA GLU A 20 -18.20 -18.29 31.61
C GLU A 20 -19.38 -18.77 30.79
N LEU A 21 -20.35 -17.88 30.52
CA LEU A 21 -21.52 -18.22 29.72
C LEU A 21 -21.12 -18.57 28.28
N ARG A 22 -20.25 -17.76 27.66
CA ARG A 22 -19.72 -18.02 26.32
C ARG A 22 -18.96 -19.34 26.27
N TRP A 23 -18.10 -19.61 27.25
CA TRP A 23 -17.30 -20.84 27.29
C TRP A 23 -18.16 -22.09 27.50
N GLU A 24 -19.12 -22.08 28.43
CA GLU A 24 -20.02 -23.22 28.63
C GLU A 24 -20.99 -23.42 27.46
N LEU A 25 -21.44 -22.35 26.78
CA LEU A 25 -22.21 -22.46 25.53
C LEU A 25 -21.35 -23.09 24.44
N MET A 26 -20.13 -22.60 24.21
CA MET A 26 -19.22 -23.21 23.23
C MET A 26 -18.96 -24.69 23.53
N LYS A 27 -18.75 -25.03 24.80
CA LYS A 27 -18.51 -26.40 25.26
C LYS A 27 -19.74 -27.31 25.11
N SER A 28 -20.91 -26.85 25.54
CA SER A 28 -22.16 -27.62 25.50
C SER A 28 -22.66 -27.81 24.07
N LEU A 29 -22.36 -26.85 23.19
CA LEU A 29 -22.78 -26.85 21.79
C LEU A 29 -21.73 -27.45 20.84
N ASN A 30 -20.55 -27.82 21.37
CA ASN A 30 -19.39 -28.27 20.61
C ASN A 30 -19.03 -27.29 19.46
N LEU A 31 -19.07 -26.00 19.76
CA LEU A 31 -18.74 -24.90 18.85
C LEU A 31 -17.36 -24.33 19.20
N ASN A 32 -16.64 -23.86 18.19
CA ASN A 32 -15.41 -23.10 18.37
C ASN A 32 -15.65 -21.58 18.28
N ASP A 33 -14.66 -20.79 18.68
CA ASP A 33 -14.77 -19.32 18.73
C ASP A 33 -15.07 -18.68 17.38
N CYS A 34 -14.72 -19.33 16.27
CA CYS A 34 -14.96 -18.84 14.91
C CYS A 34 -16.42 -19.08 14.46
N GLN A 35 -17.14 -19.98 15.13
CA GLN A 35 -18.54 -20.32 14.87
C GLN A 35 -19.52 -19.44 15.66
N PHE A 36 -19.01 -18.63 16.59
CA PHE A 36 -19.78 -17.76 17.48
C PHE A 36 -19.48 -16.30 17.14
N ASN A 37 -20.41 -15.60 16.49
CA ASN A 37 -20.12 -14.29 15.89
C ASN A 37 -20.06 -13.15 16.92
N TYR A 38 -21.14 -12.98 17.68
CA TYR A 38 -21.27 -11.91 18.68
C TYR A 38 -22.19 -12.39 19.81
N PHE A 39 -21.89 -11.98 21.04
CA PHE A 39 -22.69 -12.19 22.23
C PHE A 39 -23.14 -10.81 22.72
N VAL A 40 -24.44 -10.54 22.68
CA VAL A 40 -25.00 -9.28 23.21
C VAL A 40 -25.65 -9.60 24.54
N PRO A 41 -25.03 -9.28 25.69
CA PRO A 41 -25.77 -9.24 26.93
C PRO A 41 -26.74 -8.06 26.84
N LEU A 42 -28.05 -8.32 26.92
CA LEU A 42 -29.05 -7.29 27.06
C LEU A 42 -29.25 -7.03 28.55
N ASP A 43 -29.13 -5.76 28.98
CA ASP A 43 -29.31 -5.33 30.37
C ASP A 43 -30.77 -5.47 30.88
N VAL A 44 -31.66 -5.99 30.04
CA VAL A 44 -33.06 -6.25 30.38
C VAL A 44 -33.23 -7.75 30.64
N ASP A 45 -33.40 -8.10 31.91
CA ASP A 45 -33.83 -9.42 32.40
C ASP A 45 -33.12 -10.65 31.80
N ASN A 46 -31.80 -10.73 32.00
CA ASN A 46 -31.03 -11.97 31.82
C ASN A 46 -31.12 -12.56 30.39
N VAL A 47 -31.04 -11.71 29.36
CA VAL A 47 -31.14 -12.11 27.96
C VAL A 47 -29.80 -11.95 27.24
N ALA A 48 -29.46 -12.91 26.40
CA ALA A 48 -28.34 -12.83 25.47
C ALA A 48 -28.76 -13.14 24.03
N GLN A 49 -28.17 -12.44 23.06
CA GLN A 49 -28.32 -12.77 21.64
C GLN A 49 -27.03 -13.37 21.09
N VAL A 50 -27.18 -14.45 20.33
CA VAL A 50 -26.08 -15.16 19.68
C VAL A 50 -26.36 -15.28 18.19
N ALA A 51 -25.40 -14.85 17.36
CA ALA A 51 -25.46 -14.95 15.90
C ALA A 51 -24.53 -16.03 15.35
N PHE A 52 -25.03 -16.81 14.38
CA PHE A 52 -24.34 -17.91 13.71
C PHE A 52 -24.23 -17.67 12.19
N TYR A 53 -23.13 -18.12 11.61
CA TYR A 53 -22.87 -18.06 10.17
C TYR A 53 -23.36 -19.30 9.40
N ASP A 54 -23.60 -20.40 10.11
CA ASP A 54 -23.95 -21.70 9.54
C ASP A 54 -25.36 -22.10 9.97
N GLN A 55 -26.23 -22.34 8.99
CA GLN A 55 -27.62 -22.76 9.20
C GLN A 55 -27.70 -24.05 10.02
N ILE A 56 -26.77 -24.98 9.82
CA ILE A 56 -26.74 -26.26 10.53
C ILE A 56 -26.51 -26.04 12.03
N GLN A 57 -25.68 -25.05 12.38
CA GLN A 57 -25.41 -24.71 13.78
C GLN A 57 -26.62 -24.05 14.43
N TYR A 58 -27.29 -23.16 13.70
CA TYR A 58 -28.54 -22.55 14.14
C TYR A 58 -29.63 -23.59 14.42
N GLU A 59 -29.88 -24.50 13.47
CA GLU A 59 -30.91 -25.55 13.62
C GLU A 59 -30.59 -26.51 14.75
N ARG A 60 -29.31 -26.86 14.96
CA ARG A 60 -28.88 -27.68 16.10
C ARG A 60 -29.19 -27.01 17.43
N ILE A 61 -29.01 -25.70 17.52
CA ILE A 61 -29.21 -24.93 18.75
C ILE A 61 -30.69 -24.73 19.06
N LEU A 62 -31.53 -24.57 18.04
CA LEU A 62 -32.99 -24.55 18.21
C LEU A 62 -33.55 -25.87 18.73
N CYS A 63 -32.86 -26.99 18.46
CA CYS A 63 -33.28 -28.33 18.88
C CYS A 63 -32.79 -28.74 20.28
N LEU A 64 -32.09 -27.86 21.01
CA LEU A 64 -31.60 -28.19 22.35
C LEU A 64 -32.75 -28.26 23.35
N ASN A 65 -32.87 -29.40 24.02
CA ASN A 65 -33.80 -29.53 25.13
C ASN A 65 -33.15 -29.00 26.42
N PRO A 66 -33.91 -28.31 27.29
CA PRO A 66 -33.41 -27.84 28.59
C PRO A 66 -32.74 -28.93 29.44
N ASP A 67 -33.18 -30.19 29.28
CA ASP A 67 -32.64 -31.35 29.99
C ASP A 67 -31.21 -31.74 29.58
N GLN A 68 -30.71 -31.21 28.46
CA GLN A 68 -29.33 -31.41 27.99
C GLN A 68 -28.34 -30.41 28.60
N LEU A 69 -28.83 -29.41 29.33
CA LEU A 69 -28.03 -28.38 29.99
C LEU A 69 -27.79 -28.75 31.46
N LYS A 70 -26.61 -28.41 32.00
CA LYS A 70 -26.27 -28.63 33.42
C LYS A 70 -27.22 -27.86 34.34
N ASP A 71 -27.31 -28.26 35.61
CA ASP A 71 -28.32 -27.81 36.58
C ASP A 71 -28.46 -26.27 36.71
N ASP A 72 -27.36 -25.51 36.62
CA ASP A 72 -27.38 -24.04 36.69
C ASP A 72 -28.04 -23.35 35.47
N PHE A 73 -28.29 -24.10 34.40
CA PHE A 73 -28.73 -23.59 33.09
C PHE A 73 -30.01 -24.23 32.55
N LYS A 74 -30.64 -25.14 33.30
CA LYS A 74 -31.94 -25.75 32.94
C LYS A 74 -33.06 -24.73 32.73
N ASN A 75 -32.92 -23.54 33.30
CA ASN A 75 -33.90 -22.46 33.16
C ASN A 75 -33.72 -21.63 31.88
N ILE A 76 -32.60 -21.81 31.16
CA ILE A 76 -32.33 -21.10 29.91
C ILE A 76 -33.36 -21.51 28.86
N LYS A 77 -33.99 -20.51 28.24
CA LYS A 77 -34.84 -20.72 27.06
C LYS A 77 -34.15 -20.18 25.84
N ILE A 78 -34.13 -20.98 24.77
CA ILE A 78 -33.57 -20.62 23.48
C ILE A 78 -34.74 -20.39 22.52
N HIS A 79 -34.85 -19.17 22.01
CA HIS A 79 -35.88 -18.79 21.08
C HIS A 79 -35.26 -18.48 19.70
N PRO A 80 -35.83 -19.00 18.60
CA PRO A 80 -35.49 -18.47 17.28
C PRO A 80 -35.83 -16.98 17.28
N ASN A 81 -34.93 -16.15 16.75
CA ASN A 81 -35.15 -14.70 16.66
C ASN A 81 -36.20 -14.40 15.58
N ARG A 82 -37.45 -14.80 15.81
CA ARG A 82 -38.61 -14.37 15.03
C ARG A 82 -39.14 -13.14 15.75
N ASN A 83 -38.86 -11.97 15.17
CA ASN A 83 -39.44 -10.66 15.48
C ASN A 83 -40.17 -10.61 16.83
N GLN A 84 -39.46 -10.23 17.89
CA GLN A 84 -40.11 -9.70 19.08
C GLN A 84 -40.72 -8.34 18.73
N SER A 85 -41.84 -8.37 18.02
CA SER A 85 -42.75 -7.25 17.82
C SER A 85 -44.11 -7.69 18.32
N GLN A 86 -44.33 -7.61 19.64
CA GLN A 86 -45.66 -7.42 20.23
C GLN A 86 -45.57 -7.28 21.75
N SER A 87 -45.59 -6.03 22.21
CA SER A 87 -46.43 -5.65 23.35
C SER A 87 -46.80 -4.18 23.21
N LEU A 88 -48.08 -3.94 22.94
CA LEU A 88 -48.72 -2.63 22.95
C LEU A 88 -48.69 -2.03 24.36
N SER A 89 -48.17 -0.82 24.51
CA SER A 89 -48.67 0.14 25.50
C SER A 89 -48.30 1.56 25.08
N THR A 90 -49.20 2.48 25.39
CA THR A 90 -49.26 3.92 25.09
C THR A 90 -48.01 4.74 25.50
N GLU A 91 -47.53 5.60 24.57
CA GLU A 91 -46.38 6.58 24.61
C GLU A 91 -44.95 6.00 24.66
N PRO A 92 -43.87 6.66 24.16
CA PRO A 92 -43.68 7.79 23.23
C PRO A 92 -43.05 7.32 21.88
N PHE A 93 -42.71 8.23 20.95
CA PHE A 93 -42.06 7.91 19.67
C PHE A 93 -40.82 7.00 19.86
N HIS A 94 -40.90 5.75 19.38
CA HIS A 94 -39.79 4.81 19.46
C HIS A 94 -38.90 4.96 18.22
N LEU A 95 -37.63 5.38 18.41
CA LEU A 95 -36.64 5.45 17.32
C LEU A 95 -36.48 4.11 16.56
N GLN A 96 -36.83 3.00 17.18
CA GLN A 96 -36.84 1.67 16.57
C GLN A 96 -37.93 1.52 15.49
N GLU A 97 -38.94 2.38 15.44
CA GLU A 97 -39.99 2.30 14.42
C GLU A 97 -39.63 3.07 13.13
N LEU A 98 -38.50 3.80 13.14
CA LEU A 98 -38.04 4.55 11.98
C LEU A 98 -37.51 3.63 10.87
N PRO A 99 -37.84 3.90 9.59
CA PRO A 99 -37.23 3.22 8.45
C PRO A 99 -35.69 3.24 8.51
N LEU A 100 -35.07 2.15 8.05
CA LEU A 100 -33.60 1.96 8.07
C LEU A 100 -32.85 3.10 7.38
N ASP A 101 -33.42 3.66 6.33
CA ASP A 101 -32.94 4.80 5.56
C ASP A 101 -32.95 6.11 6.35
N ILE A 102 -33.92 6.32 7.24
CA ILE A 102 -33.92 7.47 8.17
C ILE A 102 -32.91 7.25 9.28
N LEU A 103 -32.86 6.03 9.86
CA LEU A 103 -31.86 5.67 10.87
C LEU A 103 -30.43 5.79 10.34
N TYR A 104 -30.22 5.41 9.08
CA TYR A 104 -28.95 5.60 8.38
C TYR A 104 -28.53 7.07 8.36
N ASN A 105 -29.44 7.97 7.98
CA ASN A 105 -29.14 9.42 7.92
C ASN A 105 -28.84 10.01 9.30
N ILE A 106 -29.55 9.57 10.34
CA ILE A 106 -29.32 10.03 11.71
C ILE A 106 -27.98 9.49 12.22
N PHE A 107 -27.75 8.18 12.11
CA PHE A 107 -26.58 7.53 12.71
C PHE A 107 -25.29 7.92 12.01
N GLN A 108 -25.33 8.27 10.71
CA GLN A 108 -24.15 8.74 9.99
C GLN A 108 -23.60 10.05 10.58
N LEU A 109 -24.43 10.86 11.26
CA LEU A 109 -24.02 12.08 11.95
C LEU A 109 -23.33 11.80 13.30
N CYS A 110 -23.49 10.60 13.86
CA CYS A 110 -22.89 10.22 15.13
C CYS A 110 -21.39 9.89 14.97
N GLY A 111 -20.61 10.10 16.04
CA GLY A 111 -19.23 9.65 16.10
C GLY A 111 -19.13 8.12 16.17
N ILE A 112 -17.92 7.57 15.99
CA ILE A 112 -17.69 6.11 15.97
C ILE A 112 -18.11 5.47 17.29
N LYS A 113 -17.85 6.13 18.43
CA LYS A 113 -18.20 5.60 19.75
C LYS A 113 -19.71 5.53 19.96
N GLU A 114 -20.43 6.56 19.52
CA GLU A 114 -21.88 6.61 19.55
C GLU A 114 -22.48 5.57 18.60
N GLN A 115 -21.96 5.44 17.38
CA GLN A 115 -22.37 4.40 16.43
C GLN A 115 -22.18 2.99 16.99
N LEU A 116 -21.05 2.73 17.68
CA LEU A 116 -20.82 1.46 18.37
C LEU A 116 -21.83 1.20 19.48
N ASN A 117 -22.17 2.22 20.28
CA ASN A 117 -23.18 2.08 21.32
C ASN A 117 -24.58 1.86 20.72
N LEU A 118 -24.93 2.56 19.64
CA LEU A 118 -26.18 2.38 18.91
C LEU A 118 -26.29 0.96 18.34
N ALA A 119 -25.23 0.44 17.75
CA ALA A 119 -25.17 -0.93 17.23
C ALA A 119 -25.38 -2.00 18.32
N ARG A 120 -25.07 -1.70 19.59
CA ARG A 120 -25.31 -2.59 20.73
C ARG A 120 -26.74 -2.52 21.28
N THR A 121 -27.54 -1.53 20.86
CA THR A 121 -28.85 -1.26 21.45
C THR A 121 -29.93 -2.22 20.95
N CYS A 122 -30.03 -2.43 19.63
CA CYS A 122 -31.00 -3.36 19.03
C CYS A 122 -30.59 -3.77 17.61
N GLN A 123 -31.22 -4.82 17.06
CA GLN A 123 -30.90 -5.37 15.73
C GLN A 123 -31.05 -4.35 14.60
N GLN A 124 -32.09 -3.52 14.63
CA GLN A 124 -32.32 -2.53 13.59
C GLN A 124 -31.26 -1.43 13.59
N PHE A 125 -30.78 -1.05 14.79
CA PHE A 125 -29.69 -0.09 14.92
C PHE A 125 -28.36 -0.68 14.49
N TYR A 126 -28.16 -1.97 14.76
CA TYR A 126 -27.04 -2.74 14.24
C TYR A 126 -27.04 -2.75 12.71
N GLU A 127 -28.16 -3.10 12.07
CA GLU A 127 -28.26 -3.13 10.60
C GLU A 127 -28.10 -1.73 9.98
N ALA A 128 -28.65 -0.68 10.60
CA ALA A 128 -28.42 0.70 10.17
C ALA A 128 -26.93 1.07 10.25
N THR A 129 -26.26 0.79 11.37
CA THR A 129 -24.84 1.06 11.57
C THR A 129 -23.96 0.27 10.60
N LYS A 130 -24.26 -1.02 10.43
CA LYS A 130 -23.62 -1.91 9.46
C LYS A 130 -23.77 -1.38 8.03
N GLY A 131 -24.95 -0.89 7.66
CA GLY A 131 -25.20 -0.26 6.35
C GLY A 131 -24.34 1.00 6.12
N ILE A 132 -24.15 1.83 7.14
CA ILE A 132 -23.23 2.99 7.10
C ILE A 132 -21.79 2.50 6.91
N TRP A 133 -21.38 1.52 7.69
CA TRP A 133 -19.98 1.08 7.74
C TRP A 133 -19.56 0.30 6.49
N TYR A 134 -20.48 -0.47 5.90
CA TYR A 134 -20.28 -1.09 4.60
C TYR A 134 -19.89 -0.08 3.52
N LYS A 135 -20.58 1.08 3.47
CA LYS A 135 -20.28 2.15 2.51
C LYS A 135 -19.00 2.90 2.87
N LYS A 136 -18.77 3.13 4.16
CA LYS A 136 -17.70 3.99 4.67
C LYS A 136 -16.32 3.30 4.70
N TYR A 137 -16.27 2.00 5.00
CA TYR A 137 -15.02 1.29 5.35
C TYR A 137 -14.60 0.24 4.33
N ARG A 138 -14.90 0.43 3.05
CA ARG A 138 -14.23 -0.34 1.99
C ARG A 138 -12.70 -0.13 2.05
N TYR A 139 -12.31 1.10 2.39
CA TYR A 139 -10.97 1.51 2.74
C TYR A 139 -10.90 1.77 4.25
N PHE A 140 -9.93 1.18 4.94
CA PHE A 140 -9.78 1.30 6.39
C PHE A 140 -8.36 1.70 6.79
N ILE A 141 -8.23 2.77 7.59
CA ILE A 141 -6.94 3.17 8.16
C ILE A 141 -6.85 2.61 9.57
N TYR A 142 -5.95 1.64 9.77
CA TYR A 142 -5.59 1.12 11.08
C TYR A 142 -4.44 1.96 11.65
N ASN A 143 -4.78 2.93 12.51
CA ASN A 143 -3.81 3.79 13.19
C ASN A 143 -4.10 3.81 14.69
N TYR A 144 -3.22 3.18 15.47
CA TYR A 144 -3.40 3.07 16.92
C TYR A 144 -3.40 4.45 17.62
N LEU A 145 -2.57 5.39 17.18
CA LEU A 145 -2.55 6.74 17.74
C LEU A 145 -3.88 7.47 17.51
N ASP A 146 -4.42 7.37 16.29
CA ASP A 146 -5.69 8.01 15.96
C ASP A 146 -6.83 7.42 16.80
N PHE A 147 -6.85 6.09 16.95
CA PHE A 147 -7.83 5.43 17.82
C PHE A 147 -7.71 5.89 19.27
N LYS A 148 -6.48 5.92 19.82
CA LYS A 148 -6.27 6.19 21.23
C LYS A 148 -6.40 7.66 21.62
N TYR A 149 -5.76 8.55 20.87
CA TYR A 149 -5.62 9.96 21.25
C TYR A 149 -6.65 10.86 20.57
N SER A 150 -6.92 10.67 19.27
CA SER A 150 -7.91 11.47 18.54
C SER A 150 -9.33 11.03 18.86
N LYS A 151 -9.59 9.73 18.77
CA LYS A 151 -10.94 9.14 18.91
C LYS A 151 -11.25 8.64 20.32
N LYS A 152 -10.26 8.61 21.22
CA LYS A 152 -10.41 8.21 22.62
C LYS A 152 -11.07 6.83 22.78
N LEU A 153 -10.70 5.89 21.91
CA LEU A 153 -11.14 4.51 21.94
C LEU A 153 -10.18 3.69 22.82
N ASP A 154 -10.72 2.75 23.59
CA ASP A 154 -9.92 1.71 24.24
C ASP A 154 -9.74 0.49 23.32
N ASP A 155 -8.85 -0.43 23.69
CA ASP A 155 -8.48 -1.57 22.85
C ASP A 155 -9.67 -2.50 22.57
N LYS A 156 -10.61 -2.61 23.53
CA LYS A 156 -11.86 -3.37 23.35
C LYS A 156 -12.73 -2.72 22.27
N THR A 157 -12.86 -1.40 22.30
CA THR A 157 -13.65 -0.63 21.34
C THR A 157 -13.02 -0.65 19.95
N VAL A 158 -11.68 -0.65 19.84
CA VAL A 158 -10.97 -0.83 18.56
C VAL A 158 -11.23 -2.23 17.99
N LYS A 159 -11.22 -3.26 18.84
CA LYS A 159 -11.54 -4.63 18.43
C LYS A 159 -12.99 -4.74 17.93
N ASP A 160 -13.94 -4.14 18.64
CA ASP A 160 -15.35 -4.13 18.22
C ASP A 160 -15.55 -3.40 16.89
N LEU A 161 -14.82 -2.29 16.68
CA LEU A 161 -14.77 -1.61 15.38
C LEU A 161 -14.30 -2.57 14.28
N CYS A 162 -13.19 -3.27 14.50
CA CYS A 162 -12.64 -4.23 13.53
C CYS A 162 -13.60 -5.39 13.25
N ILE A 163 -14.29 -5.92 14.27
CA ILE A 163 -15.29 -6.99 14.12
C ILE A 163 -16.42 -6.56 13.18
N LEU A 164 -16.95 -5.35 13.39
CA LEU A 164 -18.13 -4.87 12.68
C LEU A 164 -17.82 -4.46 11.24
N CYS A 165 -16.71 -3.76 11.00
CA CYS A 165 -16.37 -3.29 9.66
C CYS A 165 -15.47 -4.24 8.87
N GLY A 166 -14.73 -5.13 9.53
CA GLY A 166 -13.58 -5.83 8.95
C GLY A 166 -13.90 -6.62 7.69
N ARG A 167 -15.02 -7.36 7.68
CA ARG A 167 -15.48 -8.14 6.50
C ARG A 167 -15.76 -7.29 5.27
N HIS A 168 -15.95 -5.98 5.42
CA HIS A 168 -16.24 -5.06 4.33
C HIS A 168 -14.98 -4.36 3.78
N VAL A 169 -13.87 -4.45 4.51
CA VAL A 169 -12.59 -3.85 4.13
C VAL A 169 -11.95 -4.65 3.00
N LYS A 170 -11.65 -3.96 1.91
CA LYS A 170 -10.87 -4.50 0.78
C LYS A 170 -9.48 -3.89 0.69
N GLU A 171 -9.32 -2.69 1.22
CA GLU A 171 -8.05 -1.98 1.26
C GLU A 171 -7.82 -1.48 2.67
N LEU A 172 -6.66 -1.82 3.23
CA LEU A 172 -6.29 -1.44 4.59
C LEU A 172 -4.96 -0.71 4.55
N ARG A 173 -4.93 0.47 5.17
CA ARG A 173 -3.69 1.19 5.47
C ARG A 173 -3.31 0.98 6.92
N PHE A 174 -2.23 0.27 7.16
CA PHE A 174 -1.65 0.08 8.49
C PHE A 174 -0.63 1.18 8.74
N SER A 175 -0.90 2.04 9.73
CA SER A 175 0.02 3.08 10.15
C SER A 175 0.78 2.63 11.38
N SER A 176 2.09 2.44 11.23
CA SER A 176 3.01 2.18 12.33
C SER A 176 3.68 3.44 12.85
N TYR A 177 3.19 4.62 12.46
CA TYR A 177 3.64 5.90 12.99
C TYR A 177 3.31 6.01 14.48
N PHE A 178 4.19 6.66 15.23
CA PHE A 178 4.05 6.87 16.66
C PHE A 178 4.52 8.27 17.05
N ASN A 179 4.06 8.76 18.19
CA ASN A 179 4.49 10.02 18.78
C ASN A 179 5.27 9.75 20.08
N MET A 180 5.90 10.80 20.61
CA MET A 180 6.68 10.70 21.85
C MET A 180 5.83 10.32 23.06
N ASP A 181 4.53 10.65 23.06
CA ASP A 181 3.64 10.32 24.17
C ASP A 181 3.37 8.81 24.25
N LEU A 182 3.13 8.16 23.11
CA LEU A 182 3.00 6.71 23.06
C LEU A 182 4.31 6.00 23.46
N LEU A 183 5.46 6.53 23.03
CA LEU A 183 6.76 5.97 23.40
C LEU A 183 6.98 6.03 24.91
N LYS A 184 6.66 7.16 25.55
CA LYS A 184 6.72 7.31 27.02
C LYS A 184 5.75 6.34 27.70
N GLU A 185 4.52 6.23 27.23
CA GLU A 185 3.54 5.30 27.82
C GLU A 185 4.07 3.85 27.82
N ILE A 186 4.72 3.44 26.74
CA ILE A 186 5.28 2.09 26.59
C ILE A 186 6.53 1.88 27.44
N GLU A 187 7.43 2.87 27.49
CA GLU A 187 8.60 2.86 28.36
C GLU A 187 8.19 2.64 29.83
N TRP A 188 7.17 3.36 30.28
CA TRP A 188 6.65 3.26 31.64
C TRP A 188 5.98 1.92 31.95
N LYS A 189 5.30 1.31 30.97
CA LYS A 189 4.54 0.07 31.17
C LYS A 189 5.37 -1.21 31.06
N MET A 190 6.37 -1.23 30.18
CA MET A 190 7.02 -2.49 29.78
C MET A 190 8.50 -2.58 30.20
N GLY A 191 9.15 -1.48 30.58
CA GLY A 191 10.59 -1.44 30.90
C GLY A 191 11.49 -1.88 29.73
N GLY A 192 12.81 -1.85 29.85
CA GLY A 192 13.72 -2.27 28.76
C GLY A 192 13.79 -1.27 27.60
N ASN A 193 14.05 -1.73 26.37
CA ASN A 193 14.20 -0.85 25.20
C ASN A 193 12.81 -0.37 24.70
N PRO A 194 12.48 0.93 24.83
CA PRO A 194 11.15 1.43 24.49
C PRO A 194 10.79 1.26 23.01
N MET A 195 11.77 1.32 22.12
CA MET A 195 11.55 1.20 20.67
C MET A 195 11.18 -0.24 20.28
N GLU A 196 11.85 -1.23 20.87
CA GLU A 196 11.55 -2.65 20.65
C GLU A 196 10.16 -3.01 21.15
N ASN A 197 9.80 -2.51 22.34
CA ASN A 197 8.47 -2.72 22.91
C ASN A 197 7.37 -2.05 22.10
N LEU A 198 7.59 -0.82 21.64
CA LEU A 198 6.65 -0.08 20.79
C LEU A 198 6.38 -0.82 19.49
N LYS A 199 7.44 -1.27 18.82
CA LYS A 199 7.34 -2.09 17.62
C LYS A 199 6.53 -3.37 17.86
N TYR A 200 6.84 -4.10 18.94
CA TYR A 200 6.12 -5.31 19.31
C TYR A 200 4.64 -4.99 19.56
N PHE A 201 4.35 -3.95 20.32
CA PHE A 201 3.01 -3.55 20.70
C PHE A 201 2.14 -3.20 19.49
N ILE A 202 2.61 -2.31 18.60
CA ILE A 202 1.84 -1.89 17.41
C ILE A 202 1.56 -3.10 16.50
N ASN A 203 2.58 -3.92 16.22
CA ASN A 203 2.41 -5.09 15.35
C ASN A 203 1.52 -6.15 16.00
N HIS A 204 1.64 -6.35 17.31
CA HIS A 204 0.82 -7.32 18.03
C HIS A 204 -0.66 -6.90 18.01
N ASN A 205 -0.94 -5.64 18.33
CA ASN A 205 -2.30 -5.09 18.32
C ASN A 205 -2.94 -5.18 16.93
N PHE A 206 -2.19 -4.84 15.87
CA PHE A 206 -2.67 -5.01 14.50
C PHE A 206 -2.91 -6.49 14.15
N ALA A 207 -1.94 -7.36 14.45
CA ALA A 207 -2.00 -8.78 14.12
C ALA A 207 -3.18 -9.52 14.76
N GLU A 208 -3.58 -9.14 15.98
CA GLU A 208 -4.74 -9.74 16.66
C GLU A 208 -6.08 -9.45 15.98
N ASN A 209 -6.17 -8.31 15.29
CA ASN A 209 -7.38 -7.87 14.61
C ASN A 209 -7.46 -8.36 13.15
N LEU A 210 -6.37 -8.92 12.60
CA LEU A 210 -6.32 -9.36 11.20
C LEU A 210 -7.36 -10.41 10.82
N LYS A 211 -7.78 -11.24 11.78
CA LYS A 211 -8.83 -12.25 11.58
C LYS A 211 -10.19 -11.67 11.15
N HIS A 212 -10.39 -10.37 11.32
CA HIS A 212 -11.64 -9.70 10.94
C HIS A 212 -11.60 -9.14 9.50
N PHE A 213 -10.43 -9.07 8.85
CA PHE A 213 -10.27 -8.51 7.50
C PHE A 213 -10.13 -9.60 6.42
N GLU A 214 -11.04 -10.58 6.42
CA GLU A 214 -10.99 -11.75 5.53
C GLU A 214 -11.02 -11.42 4.02
N ASN A 215 -11.67 -10.31 3.65
CA ASN A 215 -11.84 -9.85 2.26
C ASN A 215 -10.77 -8.83 1.83
N LEU A 216 -9.70 -8.68 2.62
CA LEU A 216 -8.61 -7.76 2.34
C LEU A 216 -7.88 -8.16 1.04
N GLN A 217 -7.70 -7.19 0.15
CA GLN A 217 -7.05 -7.35 -1.16
C GLN A 217 -5.77 -6.52 -1.25
N ILE A 218 -5.72 -5.37 -0.59
CA ILE A 218 -4.59 -4.44 -0.64
C ILE A 218 -4.22 -4.05 0.78
N LEU A 219 -2.95 -4.26 1.14
CA LEU A 219 -2.35 -3.74 2.36
C LEU A 219 -1.32 -2.68 2.01
N GLN A 220 -1.58 -1.45 2.45
CA GLN A 220 -0.61 -0.37 2.44
C GLN A 220 -0.02 -0.19 3.83
N VAL A 221 1.28 0.00 3.93
CA VAL A 221 1.96 0.24 5.21
C VAL A 221 2.63 1.58 5.20
N GLN A 222 2.18 2.43 6.11
CA GLN A 222 2.77 3.72 6.42
C GLN A 222 3.59 3.57 7.71
N GLY A 223 4.83 4.03 7.70
CA GLY A 223 5.80 3.80 8.77
C GLY A 223 6.71 2.59 8.53
N LYS A 224 7.63 2.35 9.47
CA LYS A 224 8.79 1.47 9.27
C LYS A 224 8.68 0.09 9.91
N PHE A 225 7.58 -0.22 10.61
CA PHE A 225 7.54 -1.36 11.54
C PHE A 225 6.81 -2.61 11.05
N LEU A 226 6.59 -2.84 9.75
CA LEU A 226 6.01 -4.12 9.31
C LEU A 226 6.92 -5.30 9.68
N GLN A 227 6.36 -6.33 10.32
CA GLN A 227 7.09 -7.54 10.73
C GLN A 227 6.57 -8.81 10.09
N ASP A 228 7.44 -9.82 9.93
CA ASP A 228 7.05 -11.15 9.43
C ASP A 228 5.93 -11.82 10.24
N LYS A 229 5.85 -11.57 11.56
CA LYS A 229 4.74 -12.06 12.40
C LYS A 229 3.37 -11.57 11.90
N VAL A 230 3.29 -10.34 11.39
CA VAL A 230 2.08 -9.79 10.79
C VAL A 230 1.80 -10.48 9.46
N ILE A 231 2.82 -10.67 8.61
CA ILE A 231 2.69 -11.42 7.35
C ILE A 231 2.16 -12.83 7.58
N LYS A 232 2.62 -13.51 8.64
CA LYS A 232 2.12 -14.84 9.04
C LYS A 232 0.64 -14.83 9.44
N GLN A 233 0.15 -13.76 10.07
CA GLN A 233 -1.28 -13.64 10.38
C GLN A 233 -2.10 -13.28 9.13
N LEU A 234 -1.58 -12.42 8.26
CA LEU A 234 -2.20 -12.13 6.96
C LEU A 234 -2.36 -13.41 6.14
N SER A 235 -1.33 -14.24 6.07
CA SER A 235 -1.40 -15.51 5.33
C SER A 235 -2.42 -16.48 5.91
N LYS A 236 -2.73 -16.39 7.21
CA LYS A 236 -3.76 -17.20 7.85
C LYS A 236 -5.18 -16.72 7.53
N PHE A 237 -5.42 -15.41 7.57
CA PHE A 237 -6.78 -14.87 7.58
C PHE A 237 -7.17 -14.08 6.32
N CYS A 238 -6.23 -13.40 5.67
CA CYS A 238 -6.47 -12.51 4.53
C CYS A 238 -6.16 -13.24 3.22
N LYS A 239 -6.90 -14.31 2.92
CA LYS A 239 -6.62 -15.18 1.76
C LYS A 239 -6.77 -14.48 0.41
N GLN A 240 -7.49 -13.36 0.34
CA GLN A 240 -7.68 -12.58 -0.89
C GLN A 240 -6.60 -11.51 -1.12
N LEU A 241 -5.58 -11.43 -0.26
CA LEU A 241 -4.55 -10.40 -0.34
C LEU A 241 -3.74 -10.55 -1.63
N LYS A 242 -3.71 -9.49 -2.44
CA LYS A 242 -3.03 -9.43 -3.74
C LYS A 242 -1.88 -8.43 -3.75
N THR A 243 -1.98 -7.37 -2.95
CA THR A 243 -1.00 -6.27 -2.94
C THR A 243 -0.49 -6.02 -1.54
N ILE A 244 0.84 -5.92 -1.41
CA ILE A 244 1.51 -5.33 -0.25
C ILE A 244 2.36 -4.17 -0.75
N GLU A 245 2.17 -3.01 -0.14
CA GLU A 245 2.87 -1.78 -0.49
C GLU A 245 3.43 -1.09 0.76
N LEU A 246 4.75 -0.83 0.75
CA LEU A 246 5.40 0.02 1.73
C LEU A 246 5.43 1.45 1.18
N LEU A 247 4.66 2.32 1.83
CA LEU A 247 4.57 3.73 1.45
C LEU A 247 5.84 4.47 1.89
N ASP A 248 6.37 4.12 3.06
CA ASP A 248 7.60 4.68 3.59
C ASP A 248 8.81 3.76 3.36
N GLY A 249 9.98 4.36 3.22
CA GLY A 249 11.25 3.67 3.07
C GLY A 249 11.94 3.26 4.39
N ASP A 250 13.12 2.64 4.26
CA ASP A 250 13.98 2.19 5.37
C ASP A 250 13.27 1.24 6.35
N SER A 251 12.49 0.30 5.82
CA SER A 251 11.92 -0.80 6.61
C SER A 251 13.01 -1.81 6.93
N ARG A 252 13.23 -2.08 8.22
CA ARG A 252 14.28 -3.00 8.71
C ARG A 252 13.74 -4.28 9.34
N TRP A 253 12.43 -4.44 9.42
CA TRP A 253 11.82 -5.48 10.26
C TRP A 253 11.09 -6.57 9.49
N LEU A 254 11.00 -6.42 8.17
CA LEU A 254 10.50 -7.43 7.27
C LEU A 254 11.67 -8.15 6.62
N THR A 255 11.79 -9.46 6.86
CA THR A 255 12.80 -10.33 6.22
C THR A 255 12.25 -11.09 5.01
N GLY A 256 10.93 -11.18 4.91
CA GLY A 256 10.21 -11.86 3.83
C GLY A 256 9.89 -13.33 4.11
N GLN A 257 10.25 -13.84 5.30
CA GLN A 257 10.16 -15.25 5.69
C GLN A 257 8.80 -15.91 5.42
N HIS A 258 7.72 -15.13 5.48
CA HIS A 258 6.34 -15.62 5.33
C HIS A 258 5.62 -15.12 4.08
N LEU A 259 6.28 -14.35 3.19
CA LEU A 259 5.64 -13.79 2.00
C LEU A 259 5.11 -14.87 1.06
N TRP A 260 5.84 -15.97 0.90
CA TRP A 260 5.44 -17.12 0.06
C TRP A 260 4.13 -17.78 0.49
N GLN A 261 3.67 -17.56 1.73
CA GLN A 261 2.41 -18.11 2.24
C GLN A 261 1.18 -17.32 1.77
N LEU A 262 1.41 -16.14 1.16
CA LEU A 262 0.38 -15.32 0.55
C LEU A 262 0.18 -15.78 -0.90
N GLU A 263 -0.45 -16.93 -1.08
CA GLU A 263 -0.57 -17.61 -2.39
C GLU A 263 -1.19 -16.74 -3.51
N ASN A 264 -2.04 -15.77 -3.14
CA ASN A 264 -2.69 -14.85 -4.09
C ASN A 264 -1.93 -13.53 -4.30
N LEU A 265 -0.75 -13.36 -3.69
CA LEU A 265 0.06 -12.17 -3.82
C LEU A 265 0.53 -11.99 -5.28
N GLN A 266 0.26 -10.82 -5.83
CA GLN A 266 0.59 -10.45 -7.21
C GLN A 266 1.49 -9.20 -7.25
N ASN A 267 1.30 -8.27 -6.31
CA ASN A 267 2.01 -7.00 -6.32
C ASN A 267 2.78 -6.84 -5.01
N LEU A 268 4.10 -6.82 -5.10
CA LEU A 268 4.99 -6.69 -3.96
C LEU A 268 5.84 -5.43 -4.12
N GLN A 269 5.42 -4.36 -3.46
CA GLN A 269 6.03 -3.04 -3.55
C GLN A 269 6.78 -2.75 -2.24
N ILE A 270 8.03 -3.20 -2.11
CA ILE A 270 8.81 -3.22 -0.85
C ILE A 270 10.15 -2.49 -0.96
N LYS A 271 10.11 -1.23 -1.43
CA LYS A 271 11.28 -0.35 -1.53
C LYS A 271 11.99 -0.16 -0.18
N SER A 272 13.33 -0.07 -0.20
CA SER A 272 14.24 0.02 0.96
C SER A 272 13.91 -0.92 2.11
N CYS A 273 13.53 -2.16 1.79
CA CYS A 273 13.43 -3.20 2.78
C CYS A 273 14.83 -3.78 3.06
N ARG A 274 15.59 -3.15 3.96
CA ARG A 274 17.03 -3.42 4.17
C ARG A 274 17.33 -4.86 4.55
N ASN A 275 16.43 -5.49 5.30
CA ASN A 275 16.61 -6.84 5.81
C ASN A 275 15.85 -7.90 5.00
N LEU A 276 15.29 -7.54 3.84
CA LEU A 276 14.68 -8.51 2.94
C LEU A 276 15.74 -9.50 2.45
N GLU A 277 15.59 -10.77 2.80
CA GLU A 277 16.55 -11.80 2.43
C GLU A 277 16.24 -12.38 1.04
N MET A 278 17.29 -12.57 0.25
CA MET A 278 17.17 -13.09 -1.12
C MET A 278 16.50 -14.47 -1.18
N ASP A 279 16.81 -15.37 -0.24
CA ASP A 279 16.26 -16.73 -0.26
C ASP A 279 14.75 -16.73 0.02
N ASN A 280 14.27 -15.81 0.85
CA ASN A 280 12.85 -15.63 1.14
C ASN A 280 12.11 -15.04 -0.08
N LEU A 281 12.72 -14.06 -0.77
CA LEU A 281 12.15 -13.50 -2.00
C LEU A 281 12.10 -14.55 -3.12
N LEU A 282 13.16 -15.34 -3.28
CA LEU A 282 13.20 -16.45 -4.24
C LEU A 282 12.10 -17.47 -3.93
N LEU A 283 11.94 -17.85 -2.66
CA LEU A 283 10.86 -18.74 -2.24
C LEU A 283 9.48 -18.13 -2.56
N CYS A 284 9.28 -16.83 -2.28
CA CYS A 284 8.06 -16.11 -2.66
C CYS A 284 7.79 -16.17 -4.16
N SER A 285 8.79 -15.90 -5.01
CA SER A 285 8.62 -15.95 -6.47
C SER A 285 8.25 -17.33 -7.04
N LYS A 286 8.58 -18.41 -6.32
CA LYS A 286 8.22 -19.78 -6.71
C LYS A 286 6.78 -20.14 -6.37
N HIS A 287 6.21 -19.49 -5.36
CA HIS A 287 4.88 -19.80 -4.85
C HIS A 287 3.82 -18.76 -5.22
N CYS A 288 4.25 -17.54 -5.54
CA CYS A 288 3.39 -16.41 -5.86
C CYS A 288 3.58 -16.00 -7.33
N HIS A 289 2.48 -15.80 -8.05
CA HIS A 289 2.51 -15.30 -9.42
C HIS A 289 2.62 -13.76 -9.43
N LEU A 290 3.82 -13.27 -9.12
CA LEU A 290 4.09 -11.83 -9.06
C LEU A 290 3.97 -11.19 -10.45
N LYS A 291 3.16 -10.13 -10.51
CA LYS A 291 2.96 -9.24 -11.65
C LYS A 291 3.71 -7.93 -11.50
N GLN A 292 3.88 -7.46 -10.27
CA GLN A 292 4.65 -6.26 -9.98
C GLN A 292 5.62 -6.50 -8.83
N LEU A 293 6.85 -6.07 -9.02
CA LEU A 293 7.91 -6.19 -8.03
C LEU A 293 8.70 -4.89 -7.95
N ASN A 294 8.73 -4.28 -6.77
CA ASN A 294 9.61 -3.17 -6.47
C ASN A 294 10.50 -3.50 -5.29
N ILE A 295 11.79 -3.63 -5.58
CA ILE A 295 12.86 -4.02 -4.67
C ILE A 295 14.01 -3.01 -4.71
N VAL A 296 13.71 -1.76 -5.05
CA VAL A 296 14.67 -0.66 -5.04
C VAL A 296 15.26 -0.51 -3.64
N GLU A 297 16.58 -0.34 -3.57
CA GLU A 297 17.38 -0.18 -2.33
C GLU A 297 17.23 -1.31 -1.31
N CYS A 298 16.94 -2.54 -1.76
CA CYS A 298 17.00 -3.73 -0.91
C CYS A 298 18.44 -4.26 -0.82
N ASP A 299 19.17 -3.81 0.21
CA ASP A 299 20.63 -3.98 0.33
C ASP A 299 21.16 -5.42 0.24
N LEU A 300 20.38 -6.40 0.70
CA LEU A 300 20.77 -7.81 0.71
C LEU A 300 20.50 -8.51 -0.64
N LEU A 301 19.93 -7.82 -1.62
CA LEU A 301 19.58 -8.39 -2.94
C LEU A 301 20.67 -8.24 -4.01
N LYS A 302 21.95 -8.22 -3.62
CA LYS A 302 23.09 -7.92 -4.52
C LYS A 302 23.78 -9.17 -5.11
N SER A 303 23.22 -10.36 -4.91
CA SER A 303 23.79 -11.63 -5.40
C SER A 303 23.34 -11.94 -6.84
N ILE A 304 24.25 -11.82 -7.81
CA ILE A 304 23.95 -12.09 -9.22
C ILE A 304 23.41 -13.51 -9.48
N PRO A 305 24.04 -14.60 -8.99
CA PRO A 305 23.51 -15.95 -9.23
C PRO A 305 22.08 -16.13 -8.71
N LYS A 306 21.78 -15.63 -7.51
CA LYS A 306 20.43 -15.72 -6.95
C LYS A 306 19.42 -14.83 -7.68
N MET A 307 19.85 -13.68 -8.21
CA MET A 307 18.99 -12.83 -9.05
C MET A 307 18.67 -13.46 -10.41
N LEU A 308 19.59 -14.24 -10.98
CA LEU A 308 19.31 -15.05 -12.16
C LEU A 308 18.26 -16.13 -11.84
N ASP A 309 18.41 -16.83 -10.71
CA ASP A 309 17.42 -17.79 -10.24
C ASP A 309 16.06 -17.12 -9.98
N LEU A 310 16.05 -15.94 -9.38
CA LEU A 310 14.83 -15.15 -9.16
C LEU A 310 14.16 -14.81 -10.49
N SER A 311 14.92 -14.29 -11.46
CA SER A 311 14.41 -13.92 -12.79
C SER A 311 13.76 -15.10 -13.50
N ALA A 312 14.30 -16.32 -13.34
CA ALA A 312 13.70 -17.53 -13.91
C ALA A 312 12.31 -17.88 -13.37
N ASN A 313 11.94 -17.36 -12.19
CA ASN A 313 10.62 -17.60 -11.56
C ASN A 313 9.62 -16.46 -11.80
N LEU A 314 10.05 -15.31 -12.35
CA LEU A 314 9.22 -14.11 -12.53
C LEU A 314 8.48 -14.08 -13.88
N LEU A 315 7.93 -15.23 -14.30
CA LEU A 315 7.37 -15.40 -15.66
C LEU A 315 6.14 -14.53 -15.95
N HIS A 316 5.38 -14.12 -14.92
CA HIS A 316 4.18 -13.29 -15.06
C HIS A 316 4.43 -11.81 -14.72
N LEU A 317 5.70 -11.44 -14.54
CA LEU A 317 6.06 -10.10 -14.13
C LEU A 317 5.88 -9.12 -15.27
N LYS A 318 5.05 -8.11 -15.03
CA LYS A 318 4.76 -6.98 -15.91
C LYS A 318 5.60 -5.77 -15.55
N ASP A 319 5.73 -5.46 -14.26
CA ASP A 319 6.45 -4.28 -13.78
C ASP A 319 7.59 -4.67 -12.83
N LEU A 320 8.80 -4.19 -13.14
CA LEU A 320 9.99 -4.39 -12.31
C LEU A 320 10.69 -3.06 -12.00
N ASN A 321 10.79 -2.74 -10.71
CA ASN A 321 11.58 -1.63 -10.19
C ASN A 321 12.72 -2.18 -9.33
N MET A 322 13.97 -1.85 -9.66
CA MET A 322 15.13 -2.34 -8.90
C MET A 322 16.33 -1.40 -8.93
N THR A 323 17.22 -1.55 -7.95
CA THR A 323 18.52 -0.83 -7.97
C THR A 323 19.44 -1.45 -9.02
N ALA A 324 20.04 -0.62 -9.86
CA ALA A 324 21.15 -0.96 -10.73
C ALA A 324 22.44 -1.13 -9.91
N PHE A 325 22.59 -2.27 -9.25
CA PHE A 325 23.76 -2.58 -8.42
C PHE A 325 24.90 -3.28 -9.18
N THR A 326 24.67 -3.66 -10.44
CA THR A 326 25.62 -4.43 -11.27
C THR A 326 25.48 -4.05 -12.74
N SER A 327 26.55 -4.28 -13.50
CA SER A 327 26.60 -4.12 -14.95
C SER A 327 26.72 -5.46 -15.69
N ASP A 328 26.45 -6.58 -15.00
CA ASP A 328 26.51 -7.94 -15.53
C ASP A 328 25.47 -8.16 -16.64
N SER A 329 25.95 -8.44 -17.85
CA SER A 329 25.11 -8.63 -19.03
C SER A 329 24.20 -9.85 -18.94
N LYS A 330 24.60 -10.92 -18.25
CA LYS A 330 23.75 -12.12 -18.12
C LYS A 330 22.50 -11.81 -17.32
N LEU A 331 22.62 -11.03 -16.25
CA LEU A 331 21.48 -10.61 -15.45
C LEU A 331 20.56 -9.66 -16.22
N LEU A 332 21.12 -8.63 -16.88
CA LEU A 332 20.34 -7.70 -17.69
C LEU A 332 19.56 -8.41 -18.79
N LYS A 333 20.23 -9.34 -19.50
CA LYS A 333 19.60 -10.19 -20.50
C LYS A 333 18.49 -11.07 -19.93
N ALA A 334 18.69 -11.66 -18.75
CA ALA A 334 17.67 -12.49 -18.10
C ALA A 334 16.41 -11.67 -17.76
N ILE A 335 16.59 -10.45 -17.24
CA ILE A 335 15.48 -9.52 -16.94
C ILE A 335 14.77 -9.09 -18.22
N LEU A 336 15.50 -8.68 -19.25
CA LEU A 336 14.90 -8.28 -20.53
C LEU A 336 14.16 -9.43 -21.23
N ASN A 337 14.54 -10.68 -20.98
CA ASN A 337 13.86 -11.86 -21.53
C ASN A 337 12.60 -12.27 -20.75
N LEU A 338 12.20 -11.53 -19.72
CA LEU A 338 10.93 -11.79 -19.04
C LEU A 338 9.76 -11.60 -20.02
N PRO A 339 8.89 -12.63 -20.19
CA PRO A 339 7.99 -12.71 -21.33
C PRO A 339 6.85 -11.70 -21.27
N GLU A 340 6.32 -11.43 -20.07
CA GLU A 340 5.21 -10.49 -19.85
C GLU A 340 5.66 -9.09 -19.42
N LEU A 341 6.98 -8.82 -19.41
CA LEU A 341 7.52 -7.56 -18.90
C LEU A 341 7.12 -6.37 -19.80
N GLU A 342 6.32 -5.47 -19.23
CA GLU A 342 5.78 -4.25 -19.83
C GLU A 342 6.54 -3.02 -19.34
N ILE A 343 6.93 -2.95 -18.07
CA ILE A 343 7.64 -1.80 -17.49
C ILE A 343 8.90 -2.27 -16.75
N LEU A 344 10.04 -1.64 -17.07
CA LEU A 344 11.31 -1.89 -16.39
C LEU A 344 11.96 -0.59 -15.97
N LYS A 345 12.15 -0.40 -14.66
CA LYS A 345 12.81 0.77 -14.10
C LYS A 345 14.01 0.42 -13.23
N PHE A 346 15.15 1.00 -13.58
CA PHE A 346 16.38 0.89 -12.81
C PHE A 346 16.70 2.19 -12.08
N TYR A 347 17.16 2.08 -10.83
CA TYR A 347 17.58 3.20 -9.99
C TYR A 347 19.04 3.09 -9.60
N TRP A 348 19.79 4.19 -9.57
CA TRP A 348 21.14 4.21 -9.01
C TRP A 348 21.51 5.59 -8.46
N ILE A 349 22.50 5.63 -7.58
CA ILE A 349 23.02 6.88 -7.04
C ILE A 349 24.06 7.44 -8.00
N ASN A 350 24.00 8.74 -8.27
CA ASN A 350 24.84 9.49 -9.20
C ASN A 350 26.37 9.34 -9.01
N PHE A 351 26.86 8.92 -7.84
CA PHE A 351 28.28 8.72 -7.57
C PHE A 351 28.76 7.27 -7.75
N MET A 352 27.89 6.34 -8.10
CA MET A 352 28.30 4.96 -8.38
C MET A 352 29.01 4.90 -9.74
N PRO A 353 30.28 4.47 -9.82
CA PRO A 353 31.01 4.32 -11.08
C PRO A 353 30.57 3.04 -11.79
N LEU A 354 29.31 2.99 -12.20
CA LEU A 354 28.75 1.91 -13.00
C LEU A 354 28.62 2.42 -14.42
N GLN A 355 29.24 1.75 -15.40
CA GLN A 355 28.93 1.93 -16.82
C GLN A 355 27.55 1.32 -17.14
N PHE A 356 26.57 1.56 -16.27
CA PHE A 356 25.29 0.87 -16.27
C PHE A 356 24.50 1.24 -17.52
N GLU A 357 24.38 2.54 -17.84
CA GLU A 357 23.61 2.97 -19.01
C GLU A 357 24.15 2.33 -20.30
N GLU A 358 25.47 2.32 -20.49
CA GLU A 358 26.10 1.74 -21.69
C GLU A 358 25.79 0.23 -21.82
N ASN A 359 25.97 -0.52 -20.73
CA ASN A 359 25.71 -1.96 -20.74
C ASN A 359 24.21 -2.28 -20.89
N TYR A 360 23.36 -1.48 -20.25
CA TYR A 360 21.91 -1.65 -20.32
C TYR A 360 21.39 -1.44 -21.74
N PHE A 361 21.76 -0.33 -22.39
CA PHE A 361 21.33 -0.09 -23.76
C PHE A 361 21.95 -1.07 -24.76
N ALA A 362 23.18 -1.55 -24.54
CA ALA A 362 23.78 -2.58 -25.37
C ALA A 362 23.02 -3.92 -25.29
N GLU A 363 22.59 -4.34 -24.10
CA GLU A 363 21.78 -5.56 -23.93
C GLU A 363 20.36 -5.39 -24.47
N LEU A 364 19.77 -4.20 -24.33
CA LEU A 364 18.48 -3.87 -24.92
C LEU A 364 18.53 -3.92 -26.45
N GLU A 365 19.57 -3.34 -27.04
CA GLU A 365 19.87 -3.39 -28.48
C GLU A 365 20.05 -4.84 -28.99
N ALA A 366 20.70 -5.69 -28.20
CA ALA A 366 20.91 -7.10 -28.55
C ALA A 366 19.62 -7.94 -28.43
N ASN A 367 18.62 -7.46 -27.69
CA ASN A 367 17.33 -8.12 -27.52
C ASN A 367 16.31 -7.62 -28.55
N HIS A 368 16.29 -8.25 -29.72
CA HIS A 368 15.42 -7.83 -30.83
C HIS A 368 13.94 -7.68 -30.42
N GLN A 369 13.41 -8.61 -29.62
CA GLN A 369 12.02 -8.54 -29.17
C GLN A 369 11.76 -7.31 -28.31
N LYS A 370 12.54 -7.07 -27.24
CA LYS A 370 12.31 -5.89 -26.38
C LYS A 370 12.60 -4.58 -27.11
N CYS A 371 13.60 -4.57 -27.98
CA CYS A 371 13.93 -3.46 -28.85
C CYS A 371 12.74 -3.01 -29.72
N THR A 372 12.01 -3.96 -30.33
CA THR A 372 10.84 -3.63 -31.17
C THR A 372 9.60 -3.25 -30.36
N HIS A 373 9.46 -3.70 -29.11
CA HIS A 373 8.31 -3.31 -28.27
C HIS A 373 8.55 -2.02 -27.48
N LEU A 374 9.78 -1.50 -27.45
CA LEU A 374 10.09 -0.27 -26.72
C LEU A 374 9.34 0.91 -27.34
N THR A 375 8.47 1.55 -26.55
CA THR A 375 7.62 2.67 -26.98
C THR A 375 7.92 3.99 -26.25
N GLU A 376 8.35 3.92 -25.00
CA GLU A 376 8.71 5.09 -24.18
C GLU A 376 10.03 4.86 -23.42
N LEU A 377 10.85 5.91 -23.37
CA LEU A 377 12.01 6.02 -22.49
C LEU A 377 11.85 7.22 -21.54
N THR A 378 11.86 6.95 -20.24
CA THR A 378 11.78 7.98 -19.21
C THR A 378 13.07 8.02 -18.39
N PHE A 379 13.69 9.19 -18.31
CA PHE A 379 14.84 9.47 -17.45
C PHE A 379 14.41 10.38 -16.32
N GLU A 380 14.78 10.06 -15.08
CA GLU A 380 14.28 10.80 -13.93
C GLU A 380 15.35 10.98 -12.86
N ASN A 381 15.45 12.19 -12.31
CA ASN A 381 16.11 12.42 -11.02
C ASN A 381 15.05 12.38 -9.92
N ASP A 382 15.34 11.59 -8.88
CA ASP A 382 14.47 11.38 -7.75
C ASP A 382 15.27 11.36 -6.43
N ARG A 383 14.58 11.48 -5.30
CA ARG A 383 15.18 11.32 -3.97
C ARG A 383 14.34 10.33 -3.17
N PHE A 384 15.02 9.31 -2.67
CA PHE A 384 14.42 8.15 -2.02
C PHE A 384 13.42 8.46 -0.89
N TYR A 385 13.70 9.48 -0.08
CA TYR A 385 12.87 9.85 1.09
C TYR A 385 11.69 10.79 0.77
N ILE A 386 11.51 11.14 -0.50
CA ILE A 386 10.40 12.01 -0.94
C ILE A 386 9.05 11.36 -0.68
N GLU A 387 9.00 10.03 -0.76
CA GLU A 387 7.77 9.26 -0.78
C GLU A 387 7.32 8.79 0.61
N ASP A 388 8.02 9.16 1.70
CA ASP A 388 7.57 8.84 3.06
C ASP A 388 6.25 9.60 3.34
N GLU A 389 5.11 8.99 3.00
CA GLU A 389 3.77 9.51 3.26
C GLU A 389 3.54 9.80 4.75
N SER A 390 4.32 9.22 5.67
CA SER A 390 4.24 9.56 7.10
C SER A 390 4.73 10.96 7.45
N LEU A 391 5.56 11.59 6.62
CA LEU A 391 6.18 12.87 6.95
C LEU A 391 5.38 14.08 6.44
N GLN A 392 4.67 13.94 5.31
CA GLN A 392 3.99 15.07 4.69
C GLN A 392 2.83 14.65 3.78
N GLN A 393 1.76 15.47 3.74
CA GLN A 393 0.78 15.43 2.66
C GLN A 393 1.28 16.28 1.50
N TRP A 394 1.48 15.67 0.34
CA TRP A 394 1.98 16.35 -0.85
C TRP A 394 0.83 16.95 -1.67
N THR A 395 0.83 18.28 -1.82
CA THR A 395 0.10 18.93 -2.91
C THR A 395 0.92 18.89 -4.20
N PRO A 396 0.32 18.98 -5.39
CA PRO A 396 1.07 19.03 -6.66
C PRO A 396 2.15 20.13 -6.66
N CYS A 397 1.83 21.31 -6.12
CA CYS A 397 2.77 22.43 -6.01
C CYS A 397 3.93 22.10 -5.08
N SER A 398 3.65 21.69 -3.83
CA SER A 398 4.71 21.38 -2.85
C SER A 398 5.59 20.22 -3.30
N TYR A 399 5.01 19.24 -4.00
CA TYR A 399 5.77 18.14 -4.60
C TYR A 399 6.70 18.66 -5.70
N ALA A 400 6.19 19.48 -6.64
CA ALA A 400 7.02 20.07 -7.69
C ALA A 400 8.15 20.95 -7.12
N THR A 401 7.86 21.81 -6.14
CA THR A 401 8.87 22.63 -5.43
C THR A 401 9.96 21.77 -4.82
N MET A 402 9.59 20.68 -4.17
CA MET A 402 10.56 19.78 -3.56
C MET A 402 11.39 19.06 -4.64
N ARG A 403 10.77 18.56 -5.72
CA ARG A 403 11.47 17.89 -6.83
C ARG A 403 12.48 18.81 -7.53
N GLU A 404 12.09 20.07 -7.78
CA GLU A 404 12.99 21.11 -8.28
C GLU A 404 14.17 21.34 -7.33
N ASN A 405 13.90 21.49 -6.03
CA ASN A 405 14.97 21.64 -5.04
C ASN A 405 15.95 20.46 -5.05
N VAL A 406 15.46 19.22 -5.20
CA VAL A 406 16.34 18.05 -5.31
C VAL A 406 17.21 18.13 -6.56
N CYS A 407 16.65 18.48 -7.71
CA CYS A 407 17.45 18.62 -8.92
C CYS A 407 18.47 19.77 -8.83
N ILE A 408 18.08 20.93 -8.25
CA ILE A 408 18.95 22.10 -8.09
C ILE A 408 20.15 21.79 -7.18
N ASN A 409 19.90 21.11 -6.06
CA ASN A 409 20.94 20.78 -5.08
C ASN A 409 21.75 19.53 -5.46
N GLY A 410 21.22 18.73 -6.39
CA GLY A 410 21.84 17.51 -6.89
C GLY A 410 23.05 17.74 -7.81
N GLN A 411 23.74 16.66 -8.14
CA GLN A 411 24.74 16.70 -9.20
C GLN A 411 24.05 16.70 -10.56
N GLU A 412 24.48 17.61 -11.44
CA GLU A 412 23.99 17.67 -12.82
C GLU A 412 24.16 16.32 -13.51
N TRP A 413 23.12 15.90 -14.23
CA TRP A 413 23.12 14.71 -15.05
C TRP A 413 23.07 15.16 -16.51
N GLN A 414 24.25 15.26 -17.13
CA GLN A 414 24.40 15.62 -18.53
C GLN A 414 25.33 14.62 -19.20
N TRP A 415 24.92 14.08 -20.34
CA TRP A 415 25.74 13.13 -21.09
C TRP A 415 26.81 13.83 -21.92
N SER A 416 28.00 13.21 -21.97
CA SER A 416 29.05 13.61 -22.90
C SER A 416 28.60 13.36 -24.34
N ASP A 417 29.22 14.06 -25.30
CA ASP A 417 28.93 13.85 -26.71
C ASP A 417 29.22 12.41 -27.15
N GLU A 418 30.25 11.77 -26.60
CA GLU A 418 30.57 10.36 -26.88
C GLU A 418 29.43 9.42 -26.48
N MET A 419 28.88 9.58 -25.27
CA MET A 419 27.74 8.77 -24.81
C MET A 419 26.51 9.06 -25.67
N PHE A 420 26.22 10.35 -25.91
CA PHE A 420 25.10 10.75 -26.74
C PHE A 420 25.16 10.16 -28.16
N GLN A 421 26.35 10.12 -28.78
CA GLN A 421 26.53 9.49 -30.08
C GLN A 421 26.32 7.96 -30.05
N LYS A 422 26.74 7.27 -28.98
CA LYS A 422 26.43 5.84 -28.79
C LYS A 422 24.92 5.63 -28.69
N PHE A 423 24.25 6.42 -27.85
CA PHE A 423 22.80 6.37 -27.70
C PHE A 423 22.06 6.63 -29.01
N CYS A 424 22.49 7.62 -29.81
CA CYS A 424 21.87 7.88 -31.12
C CYS A 424 21.97 6.69 -32.08
N ARG A 425 23.06 5.92 -32.04
CA ARG A 425 23.19 4.69 -32.85
C ARG A 425 22.23 3.60 -32.39
N GLN A 426 21.97 3.53 -31.09
CA GLN A 426 21.01 2.59 -30.51
C GLN A 426 19.57 3.01 -30.82
N LEU A 427 19.29 4.32 -30.77
CA LEU A 427 18.00 4.91 -31.09
C LEU A 427 17.51 4.51 -32.50
N GLN A 428 18.43 4.38 -33.47
CA GLN A 428 18.12 3.93 -34.82
C GLN A 428 17.52 2.52 -34.90
N LYS A 429 17.68 1.71 -33.85
CA LYS A 429 17.15 0.34 -33.77
C LYS A 429 15.81 0.27 -33.04
N PHE A 430 15.45 1.29 -32.27
CA PHE A 430 14.18 1.37 -31.54
C PHE A 430 13.07 1.87 -32.46
N GLU A 431 12.63 1.00 -33.37
CA GLU A 431 11.71 1.35 -34.47
C GLU A 431 10.35 1.86 -33.98
N ASN A 432 9.91 1.49 -32.78
CA ASN A 432 8.63 1.90 -32.21
C ASN A 432 8.76 2.87 -31.02
N LEU A 433 9.97 3.39 -30.75
CA LEU A 433 10.15 4.38 -29.70
C LEU A 433 9.54 5.72 -30.14
N HIS A 434 8.46 6.10 -29.49
CA HIS A 434 7.71 7.32 -29.79
C HIS A 434 8.06 8.45 -28.83
N ASP A 435 8.30 8.13 -27.56
CA ASP A 435 8.34 9.14 -26.52
C ASP A 435 9.64 9.08 -25.70
N ILE A 436 10.27 10.24 -25.51
CA ILE A 436 11.37 10.42 -24.56
C ILE A 436 10.95 11.45 -23.51
N GLN A 437 10.89 11.06 -22.24
CA GLN A 437 10.59 11.96 -21.14
C GLN A 437 11.82 12.19 -20.25
N LEU A 438 12.02 13.45 -19.87
CA LEU A 438 13.09 13.91 -18.98
C LEU A 438 12.44 14.56 -17.75
N ASN A 439 12.29 13.79 -16.69
CA ASN A 439 11.60 14.18 -15.48
C ASN A 439 12.58 14.71 -14.44
N TYR A 440 12.50 16.02 -14.17
CA TYR A 440 13.37 16.74 -13.24
C TYR A 440 14.87 16.49 -13.51
N CYS A 441 15.24 16.32 -14.78
CA CYS A 441 16.62 16.11 -15.21
C CYS A 441 16.87 16.83 -16.56
N ARG A 442 18.14 17.11 -16.86
CA ARG A 442 18.58 17.77 -18.10
C ARG A 442 19.72 16.99 -18.75
N LEU A 443 19.37 15.80 -19.21
CA LEU A 443 20.32 14.83 -19.77
C LEU A 443 21.03 15.33 -21.03
N PHE A 444 20.30 16.05 -21.87
CA PHE A 444 20.77 16.56 -23.16
C PHE A 444 20.86 18.09 -23.16
N ASN A 445 21.84 18.62 -23.89
CA ASN A 445 21.86 20.04 -24.25
C ASN A 445 21.01 20.33 -25.50
N TYR A 446 20.80 21.62 -25.80
CA TYR A 446 20.00 22.08 -26.93
C TYR A 446 20.49 21.56 -28.31
N ASP A 447 21.80 21.35 -28.48
CA ASP A 447 22.35 20.81 -29.73
C ASP A 447 22.13 19.30 -29.87
N GLN A 448 22.16 18.58 -28.75
CA GLN A 448 21.84 17.16 -28.67
C GLN A 448 20.34 16.93 -28.92
N PHE A 449 19.45 17.76 -28.35
CA PHE A 449 18.02 17.69 -28.63
C PHE A 449 17.70 17.81 -30.13
N LYS A 450 18.36 18.73 -30.85
CA LYS A 450 18.19 18.88 -32.32
C LYS A 450 18.55 17.62 -33.11
N LYS A 451 19.40 16.76 -32.56
CA LYS A 451 19.88 15.53 -33.23
C LYS A 451 18.97 14.32 -32.98
N LEU A 452 18.17 14.31 -31.91
CA LEU A 452 17.32 13.17 -31.56
C LEU A 452 16.30 12.80 -32.65
N PRO A 453 15.49 13.74 -33.19
CA PRO A 453 14.53 13.41 -34.26
C PRO A 453 15.19 13.05 -35.59
N VAL A 454 16.47 13.41 -35.78
CA VAL A 454 17.25 13.03 -36.96
C VAL A 454 17.80 11.61 -36.80
N ALA A 455 18.12 11.21 -35.57
CA ALA A 455 18.60 9.87 -35.26
C ALA A 455 17.48 8.81 -35.28
N SER A 456 16.25 9.19 -34.92
CA SER A 456 15.09 8.31 -35.03
C SER A 456 13.88 9.03 -35.61
N SER A 457 13.34 8.47 -36.70
CA SER A 457 12.15 8.96 -37.37
C SER A 457 10.83 8.52 -36.71
N SER A 458 10.88 7.54 -35.79
CA SER A 458 9.71 7.07 -35.03
C SER A 458 9.38 7.96 -33.84
N LEU A 459 10.31 8.82 -33.43
CA LEU A 459 10.17 9.72 -32.29
C LEU A 459 9.10 10.78 -32.57
N CYS A 460 8.07 10.79 -31.73
CA CYS A 460 6.91 11.65 -31.80
C CYS A 460 6.97 12.77 -30.76
N GLU A 461 7.41 12.48 -29.53
CA GLU A 461 7.45 13.47 -28.45
C GLU A 461 8.77 13.41 -27.68
N ILE A 462 9.30 14.60 -27.39
CA ILE A 462 10.33 14.81 -26.36
C ILE A 462 9.72 15.75 -25.32
N ALA A 463 9.52 15.25 -24.10
CA ALA A 463 8.95 16.01 -23.01
C ALA A 463 9.98 16.24 -21.90
N ILE A 464 10.11 17.49 -21.45
CA ILE A 464 10.93 17.86 -20.30
C ILE A 464 9.98 18.34 -19.21
N LYS A 465 9.93 17.62 -18.09
CA LYS A 465 9.09 17.93 -16.94
C LYS A 465 9.93 18.56 -15.83
N GLY A 466 9.64 19.81 -15.49
CA GLY A 466 10.43 20.59 -14.54
C GLY A 466 11.79 21.04 -15.10
N CYS A 467 12.68 21.48 -14.21
CA CYS A 467 14.00 22.00 -14.52
C CYS A 467 13.99 23.14 -15.55
N LEU A 468 13.03 24.07 -15.45
CA LEU A 468 12.91 25.18 -16.40
C LEU A 468 14.20 26.03 -16.47
N GLN A 469 14.54 26.43 -17.69
CA GLN A 469 15.62 27.35 -18.02
C GLN A 469 15.07 28.60 -18.73
N ARG A 470 15.86 29.67 -18.75
CA ARG A 470 15.46 30.94 -19.36
C ARG A 470 15.30 30.80 -20.87
N GLU A 471 16.17 29.99 -21.46
CA GLU A 471 16.33 29.81 -22.89
C GLU A 471 15.26 28.87 -23.48
N ASP A 472 14.57 28.07 -22.66
CA ASP A 472 13.58 27.06 -23.10
C ASP A 472 12.52 27.65 -24.04
N GLN A 473 11.97 28.82 -23.70
CA GLN A 473 10.93 29.46 -24.51
C GLN A 473 11.46 29.93 -25.87
N GLN A 474 12.70 30.42 -25.92
CA GLN A 474 13.32 30.81 -27.18
C GLN A 474 13.63 29.57 -28.02
N TYR A 475 14.21 28.55 -27.39
CA TYR A 475 14.54 27.29 -28.05
C TYR A 475 13.30 26.58 -28.60
N LEU A 476 12.18 26.60 -27.87
CA LEU A 476 10.90 26.05 -28.35
C LEU A 476 10.40 26.78 -29.59
N LYS A 477 10.55 28.12 -29.66
CA LYS A 477 10.21 28.88 -30.87
C LYS A 477 11.11 28.47 -32.04
N GLU A 478 12.41 28.36 -31.82
CA GLU A 478 13.37 27.89 -32.83
C GLU A 478 13.03 26.48 -33.33
N TRP A 479 12.64 25.58 -32.42
CA TRP A 479 12.17 24.23 -32.74
C TRP A 479 10.94 24.27 -33.66
N LEU A 480 9.91 25.04 -33.30
CA LEU A 480 8.69 25.18 -34.11
C LEU A 480 8.99 25.76 -35.51
N PHE A 481 9.84 26.78 -35.62
CA PHE A 481 10.26 27.32 -36.92
C PHE A 481 11.04 26.31 -37.77
N SER A 482 11.74 25.36 -37.15
CA SER A 482 12.44 24.29 -37.87
C SER A 482 11.48 23.21 -38.40
N LEU A 483 10.36 22.97 -37.72
CA LEU A 483 9.32 22.02 -38.13
C LEU A 483 8.58 22.50 -39.39
N ASP A 484 8.26 23.80 -39.47
CA ASP A 484 7.60 24.41 -40.63
C ASP A 484 8.44 24.31 -41.93
N ASN A 485 9.75 24.11 -41.81
CA ASN A 485 10.70 24.01 -42.92
C ASN A 485 10.99 22.56 -43.40
N LYS A 486 10.21 21.56 -42.95
CA LYS A 486 10.27 20.12 -43.35
C LYS A 486 11.45 19.27 -42.83
N ALA A 487 11.75 19.25 -41.53
CA ALA A 487 12.81 18.38 -41.01
C ALA A 487 12.35 17.16 -40.18
N HIS A 488 11.26 17.24 -39.40
CA HIS A 488 10.80 16.13 -38.53
C HIS A 488 9.37 16.36 -38.03
N LYS A 489 8.70 15.32 -37.50
CA LYS A 489 7.33 15.38 -36.91
C LYS A 489 7.32 15.41 -35.38
N CYS A 490 8.50 15.39 -34.75
CA CYS A 490 8.64 15.31 -33.30
C CYS A 490 8.24 16.62 -32.62
N GLU A 491 7.32 16.53 -31.66
CA GLU A 491 6.97 17.61 -30.74
C GLU A 491 8.01 17.71 -29.61
N LEU A 492 8.33 18.94 -29.20
CA LEU A 492 9.15 19.21 -28.03
C LEU A 492 8.33 20.00 -27.03
N ARG A 493 8.29 19.53 -25.77
CA ARG A 493 7.51 20.15 -24.70
C ARG A 493 8.37 20.45 -23.48
N PHE A 494 8.16 21.63 -22.91
CA PHE A 494 8.67 22.02 -21.60
C PHE A 494 7.48 22.19 -20.68
N ASP A 495 7.17 21.15 -19.91
CA ASP A 495 6.08 21.14 -18.96
C ASP A 495 6.64 21.42 -17.56
N SER A 496 6.03 22.34 -16.83
CA SER A 496 6.40 22.56 -15.43
C SER A 496 5.22 23.07 -14.65
N PHE A 497 5.07 22.56 -13.44
CA PHE A 497 4.08 23.06 -12.50
C PHE A 497 4.48 24.44 -11.96
N LEU A 498 5.79 24.67 -11.77
CA LEU A 498 6.33 25.95 -11.32
C LEU A 498 6.67 26.84 -12.51
N SER A 499 6.46 28.14 -12.37
CA SER A 499 6.94 29.14 -13.31
C SER A 499 8.46 29.28 -13.26
N TYR A 500 9.07 29.82 -14.33
CA TYR A 500 10.50 30.11 -14.37
C TYR A 500 10.95 31.05 -13.23
N ALA A 501 10.11 32.02 -12.84
CA ALA A 501 10.41 32.93 -11.74
C ALA A 501 10.51 32.20 -10.39
N GLU A 502 9.63 31.22 -10.14
CA GLU A 502 9.66 30.41 -8.92
C GLU A 502 10.88 29.49 -8.89
N VAL A 503 11.20 28.85 -10.02
CA VAL A 503 12.42 28.02 -10.14
C VAL A 503 13.68 28.86 -9.91
N LEU A 504 13.74 30.07 -10.47
CA LEU A 504 14.87 30.99 -10.27
C LEU A 504 15.05 31.38 -8.79
N LEU A 505 13.94 31.62 -8.08
CA LEU A 505 13.96 31.91 -6.66
C LEU A 505 14.51 30.73 -5.85
N LEU A 506 14.08 29.50 -6.14
CA LEU A 506 14.62 28.29 -5.50
C LEU A 506 16.13 28.14 -5.74
N ARG A 507 16.62 28.46 -6.95
CA ARG A 507 18.06 28.44 -7.26
C ARG A 507 18.83 29.47 -6.45
N GLN A 508 18.33 30.71 -6.39
CA GLN A 508 18.95 31.77 -5.59
C GLN A 508 19.00 31.41 -4.10
N GLU A 509 17.93 30.81 -3.56
CA GLU A 509 17.91 30.31 -2.20
C GLU A 509 18.94 29.18 -1.97
N ALA A 510 19.05 28.24 -2.90
CA ALA A 510 20.02 27.15 -2.82
C ALA A 510 21.48 27.66 -2.86
N GLU A 511 21.77 28.61 -3.75
CA GLU A 511 23.08 29.26 -3.87
C GLU A 511 23.45 30.06 -2.61
N ALA A 512 22.47 30.75 -2.02
CA ALA A 512 22.64 31.50 -0.78
C ALA A 512 22.94 30.62 0.44
N ARG A 513 22.54 29.33 0.42
CA ARG A 513 22.80 28.38 1.53
C ARG A 513 24.27 27.99 1.69
N HIS A 514 25.19 28.49 0.86
CA HIS A 514 26.63 28.24 0.92
C HIS A 514 26.96 26.76 1.21
N PHE A 515 26.54 25.84 0.32
CA PHE A 515 27.06 24.47 0.36
C PHE A 515 28.54 24.50 -0.04
N SER A 516 29.42 24.67 0.95
CA SER A 516 30.86 24.65 0.76
C SER A 516 31.30 23.22 0.38
N SER A 517 31.56 23.02 -0.91
CA SER A 517 32.23 21.89 -1.57
C SER A 517 31.35 21.08 -2.53
N TYR A 518 31.92 20.84 -3.71
CA TYR A 518 31.44 19.94 -4.76
C TYR A 518 31.15 18.52 -4.26
N TYR A 519 31.76 18.09 -3.14
CA TYR A 519 31.59 16.78 -2.50
C TYR A 519 30.45 16.72 -1.46
N ARG A 520 29.71 17.82 -1.23
CA ARG A 520 28.57 17.87 -0.30
C ARG A 520 27.20 18.03 -0.98
N ARG A 521 27.12 17.87 -2.31
CA ARG A 521 25.82 17.80 -2.98
C ARG A 521 25.07 16.56 -2.51
N GLU A 522 23.77 16.70 -2.26
CA GLU A 522 22.95 15.60 -1.75
C GLU A 522 22.92 14.45 -2.79
N PRO A 523 22.98 13.18 -2.34
CA PRO A 523 22.85 12.05 -3.26
C PRO A 523 21.46 12.09 -3.91
N VAL A 524 21.44 12.04 -5.24
CA VAL A 524 20.22 11.99 -6.06
C VAL A 524 20.18 10.62 -6.73
N LEU A 525 19.02 9.98 -6.65
CA LEU A 525 18.76 8.76 -7.41
C LEU A 525 18.44 9.15 -8.84
N ARG A 526 19.17 8.54 -9.77
CA ARG A 526 18.84 8.57 -11.19
C ARG A 526 18.06 7.32 -11.52
N SER A 527 17.16 7.43 -12.50
CA SER A 527 16.50 6.26 -13.03
C SER A 527 16.30 6.33 -14.54
N ILE A 528 16.26 5.15 -15.14
CA ILE A 528 15.81 4.89 -16.50
C ILE A 528 14.63 3.93 -16.40
N GLU A 529 13.53 4.32 -17.02
CA GLU A 529 12.34 3.51 -17.20
C GLU A 529 12.12 3.26 -18.69
N CYS A 530 11.87 1.99 -19.04
CA CYS A 530 11.49 1.55 -20.37
C CYS A 530 10.08 0.96 -20.34
N GLN A 531 9.25 1.36 -21.29
CA GLN A 531 7.92 0.76 -21.50
C GLN A 531 7.90 -0.05 -22.80
N PHE A 532 7.42 -1.30 -22.70
CA PHE A 532 7.35 -2.29 -23.77
C PHE A 532 5.88 -2.60 -24.08
N HIS A 533 5.38 -2.19 -25.24
CA HIS A 533 3.98 -2.36 -25.67
C HIS A 533 3.83 -3.07 -27.01
#